data_AF-A0A8S2UJE6-F1
#
_entry.id   AF-A0A8S2UJE6-F1
#
_cell.length_a   1.000
_cell.length_b   1.000
_cell.length_c   1.000
_cell.angle_alpha   90.00
_cell.angle_beta   90.00
_cell.angle_gamma   90.00
#
_symmetry.space_group_name_H-M   'P 1'
#
loop_
_entity.id
_entity.type
_entity.pdbx_description
1 polymer ?
#
loop_
_entity_poly.entity_id
_entity_poly.type
_entity_poly.pdbx_seq_one_letter_code
_entity_poly.pdbx_strand_id
1 'polypeptide(L)'
;RSMDNNSNSTTSMLFHLSVAHLPEYSLVKNNHSKRARRDGSLLPLNSERSLQLTRILSNFIIRDLLPISFVERSKALKELMNEVEPSYMIPTRNYFRDVVIKKQCEEVGVQLRN
;
A
#
# COMPACT_ATOMS: atom_id res chain seq x y z
N ARG A 1 -20.73 -29.69 35.57
CA ARG A 1 -20.32 -28.28 35.36
C ARG A 1 -19.64 -28.25 33.99
N SER A 2 -20.40 -27.92 32.94
CA SER A 2 -19.89 -27.83 31.57
C SER A 2 -18.86 -26.70 31.50
N MET A 3 -17.71 -26.96 30.88
CA MET A 3 -16.70 -25.95 30.57
C MET A 3 -16.74 -25.76 29.06
N ASP A 4 -17.53 -24.79 28.62
CA ASP A 4 -17.65 -24.44 27.21
C ASP A 4 -16.41 -23.61 26.83
N ASN A 5 -15.38 -24.30 26.33
CA ASN A 5 -14.15 -23.67 25.85
C ASN A 5 -14.42 -22.97 24.51
N ASN A 6 -14.66 -21.67 24.59
CA ASN A 6 -14.77 -20.75 23.46
C ASN A 6 -13.42 -20.63 22.72
N SER A 7 -13.20 -21.51 21.74
CA SER A 7 -11.99 -21.57 20.90
C SER A 7 -12.11 -20.73 19.61
N ASN A 8 -12.69 -19.53 19.70
CA ASN A 8 -12.90 -18.67 18.53
C ASN A 8 -11.67 -17.78 18.20
N SER A 9 -10.46 -18.25 18.49
CA SER A 9 -9.22 -17.57 18.11
C SER A 9 -8.51 -18.32 17.00
N THR A 10 -8.18 -17.63 15.91
CA THR A 10 -7.47 -18.18 14.74
C THR A 10 -6.13 -18.81 15.11
N THR A 11 -5.52 -18.38 16.22
CA THR A 11 -4.29 -18.97 16.78
C THR A 11 -4.49 -20.41 17.24
N SER A 12 -5.65 -20.75 17.81
CA SER A 12 -5.99 -22.12 18.24
C SER A 12 -6.20 -23.03 17.03
N MET A 13 -6.86 -22.52 15.98
CA MET A 13 -7.04 -23.23 14.71
C MET A 13 -5.71 -23.46 14.00
N LEU A 14 -4.83 -22.45 13.91
CA LEU A 14 -3.49 -22.62 13.31
C LEU A 14 -2.66 -23.67 14.02
N PHE A 15 -2.71 -23.68 15.36
CA PHE A 15 -2.00 -24.68 16.15
C PHE A 15 -2.56 -26.09 15.90
N HIS A 16 -3.89 -26.25 15.94
CA HIS A 16 -4.54 -27.52 15.64
C HIS A 16 -4.17 -28.03 14.23
N LEU A 17 -4.20 -27.16 13.23
CA LEU A 17 -3.77 -27.49 11.88
C LEU A 17 -2.31 -27.95 11.87
N SER A 18 -1.41 -27.24 12.56
CA SER A 18 0.02 -27.58 12.60
C SER A 18 0.34 -28.93 13.20
N VAL A 19 -0.56 -29.48 14.02
CA VAL A 19 -0.36 -30.75 14.75
C VAL A 19 -1.12 -31.89 14.09
N ALA A 20 -2.36 -31.67 13.66
CA ALA A 20 -3.27 -32.75 13.22
C ALA A 20 -3.46 -32.80 11.69
N HIS A 21 -3.21 -31.70 10.98
CA HIS A 21 -3.55 -31.52 9.58
C HIS A 21 -2.39 -30.85 8.82
N LEU A 22 -1.24 -31.55 8.77
CA LEU A 22 0.00 -31.04 8.15
C LEU A 22 -0.18 -30.56 6.68
N PRO A 23 -0.95 -31.25 5.81
CA PRO A 23 -1.25 -30.76 4.47
C PRO A 23 -2.02 -29.43 4.47
N GLU A 24 -3.05 -29.30 5.30
CA GLU A 24 -3.88 -28.11 5.40
C GLU A 24 -3.13 -26.96 6.09
N TYR A 25 -2.30 -27.26 7.08
CA TYR A 25 -1.42 -26.29 7.73
C TYR A 25 -0.43 -25.69 6.76
N SER A 26 0.18 -26.51 5.90
CA SER A 26 1.11 -26.01 4.89
C SER A 26 0.39 -25.14 3.86
N LEU A 27 -0.87 -25.45 3.48
CA LEU A 27 -1.70 -24.57 2.64
C LEU A 27 -2.04 -23.23 3.32
N VAL A 28 -2.50 -23.26 4.58
CA VAL A 28 -2.89 -22.06 5.33
C VAL A 28 -1.69 -21.17 5.66
N LYS A 29 -0.57 -21.75 6.10
CA LYS A 29 0.70 -21.04 6.32
C LYS A 29 1.20 -20.40 5.03
N ASN A 30 1.13 -21.13 3.92
CA ASN A 30 1.47 -20.60 2.61
C ASN A 30 0.54 -19.45 2.21
N ASN A 31 -0.77 -19.52 2.44
CA ASN A 31 -1.69 -18.44 2.12
C ASN A 31 -1.47 -17.18 2.98
N HIS A 32 -1.09 -17.32 4.25
CA HIS A 32 -0.68 -16.18 5.09
C HIS A 32 0.64 -15.53 4.64
N SER A 33 1.59 -16.33 4.15
CA SER A 33 2.83 -15.81 3.53
C SER A 33 2.67 -15.41 2.05
N LYS A 34 1.56 -15.79 1.42
CA LYS A 34 1.19 -15.52 0.02
C LYS A 34 -0.07 -14.64 -0.05
N ARG A 35 -0.11 -13.51 0.67
CA ARG A 35 -0.66 -12.31 0.00
C ARG A 35 0.21 -12.14 -1.23
N ALA A 36 -0.33 -12.58 -2.37
CA ALA A 36 0.41 -12.85 -3.58
C ALA A 36 1.39 -11.71 -3.84
N ARG A 37 2.70 -12.02 -3.81
CA ARG A 37 3.63 -11.29 -4.66
C ARG A 37 3.13 -11.59 -6.07
N ARG A 38 2.20 -10.75 -6.56
CA ARG A 38 1.79 -10.75 -7.96
C ARG A 38 3.10 -10.65 -8.71
N ASP A 39 3.41 -11.70 -9.47
CA ASP A 39 4.51 -11.72 -10.40
C ASP A 39 4.15 -10.66 -11.46
N GLY A 40 4.54 -9.42 -11.17
CA GLY A 40 3.88 -8.25 -11.70
C GLY A 40 4.96 -7.26 -12.08
N SER A 41 5.31 -7.26 -13.36
CA SER A 41 6.12 -6.22 -13.98
C SER A 41 5.75 -4.86 -13.38
N LEU A 42 6.75 -4.08 -12.96
CA LEU A 42 6.52 -2.73 -12.48
C LEU A 42 5.69 -1.97 -13.52
N LEU A 43 4.73 -1.20 -13.01
CA LEU A 43 3.89 -0.37 -13.84
C LEU A 43 4.82 0.61 -14.59
N PRO A 44 4.72 0.72 -15.93
CA PRO A 44 5.53 1.69 -16.66
C PRO A 44 5.29 3.09 -16.10
N LEU A 45 6.37 3.84 -15.86
CA LEU A 45 6.31 5.18 -15.24
C LEU A 45 5.37 6.13 -16.01
N ASN A 46 5.31 5.98 -17.33
CA ASN A 46 4.51 6.80 -18.23
C ASN A 46 3.15 6.17 -18.58
N SER A 47 2.77 5.05 -17.95
CA SER A 47 1.43 4.51 -18.13
C SER A 47 0.40 5.51 -17.60
N GLU A 48 -0.76 5.55 -18.24
CA GLU A 48 -1.86 6.43 -17.81
C GLU A 48 -2.22 6.19 -16.34
N ARG A 49 -2.23 4.92 -15.92
CA ARG A 49 -2.49 4.52 -14.54
C ARG A 49 -1.45 5.08 -13.56
N SER A 50 -0.16 5.02 -13.89
CA SER A 50 0.92 5.60 -13.07
C SER A 50 0.75 7.10 -12.89
N LEU A 51 0.47 7.79 -13.99
CA LEU A 51 0.27 9.24 -14.00
C LEU A 51 -0.96 9.64 -13.18
N GLN A 52 -2.06 8.89 -13.28
CA GLN A 52 -3.27 9.11 -12.49
C GLN A 52 -2.99 8.94 -10.99
N LEU A 53 -2.32 7.86 -10.58
CA LEU A 53 -1.96 7.63 -9.18
C LEU A 53 -1.03 8.73 -8.64
N THR A 54 -0.05 9.13 -9.44
CA THR A 54 0.85 10.26 -9.10
C THR A 54 0.06 11.55 -8.88
N ARG A 55 -0.90 11.86 -9.76
CA ARG A 55 -1.76 13.05 -9.65
C ARG A 55 -2.68 13.02 -8.43
N ILE A 56 -3.21 11.85 -8.09
CA ILE A 56 -4.04 11.67 -6.89
C ILE A 56 -3.19 11.92 -5.63
N LEU A 57 -1.98 11.34 -5.57
CA LEU A 57 -1.07 11.53 -4.44
C LEU A 57 -0.63 12.99 -4.29
N SER A 58 -0.34 13.70 -5.37
CA SER A 58 0.01 15.11 -5.28
C SER A 58 -1.18 15.99 -4.86
N ASN A 59 -2.40 15.67 -5.31
CA ASN A 59 -3.60 16.34 -4.81
C ASN A 59 -3.80 16.12 -3.31
N PHE A 60 -3.56 14.90 -2.82
CA PHE A 60 -3.60 14.57 -1.39
C PHE A 60 -2.59 15.41 -0.60
N ILE A 61 -1.36 15.52 -1.10
CA ILE A 61 -0.32 16.35 -0.47
C ILE A 61 -0.72 17.84 -0.43
N ILE A 62 -1.20 18.39 -1.55
CA ILE A 62 -1.52 19.81 -1.68
C ILE A 62 -2.77 20.17 -0.86
N ARG A 63 -3.84 19.40 -1.00
CA ARG A 63 -5.14 19.71 -0.38
C ARG A 63 -5.13 19.48 1.12
N ASP A 64 -4.44 18.44 1.59
CA ASP A 64 -4.35 18.11 3.01
C ASP A 64 -3.09 18.69 3.66
N LEU A 65 -2.38 19.60 2.97
CA LEU A 65 -1.19 20.31 3.43
C LEU A 65 -0.12 19.39 4.04
N LEU A 66 0.02 18.19 3.48
CA LEU A 66 0.98 17.22 3.98
C LEU A 66 2.40 17.60 3.54
N PRO A 67 3.42 17.30 4.37
CA PRO A 67 4.79 17.50 3.94
C PRO A 67 5.10 16.56 2.77
N ILE A 68 5.84 17.05 1.75
CA ILE A 68 6.20 16.24 0.58
C ILE A 68 6.98 14.97 0.98
N SER A 69 7.69 14.99 2.11
CA SER A 69 8.37 13.81 2.67
C SER A 69 7.42 12.66 3.06
N PHE A 70 6.11 12.90 3.12
CA PHE A 70 5.08 11.88 3.38
C PHE A 70 5.16 10.72 2.39
N VAL A 71 5.43 10.97 1.10
CA VAL A 71 5.48 9.94 0.06
C VAL A 71 6.58 8.89 0.28
N GLU A 72 7.64 9.27 0.99
CA GLU A 72 8.78 8.40 1.27
C GLU A 72 8.73 7.80 2.68
N ARG A 73 8.25 8.58 3.66
CA ARG A 73 8.30 8.21 5.08
C ARG A 73 7.06 7.48 5.57
N SER A 74 5.91 7.65 4.92
CA SER A 74 4.67 7.04 5.38
C SER A 74 4.65 5.54 5.07
N LYS A 75 4.79 4.72 6.13
CA LYS A 75 4.63 3.26 6.02
C LYS A 75 3.20 2.88 5.64
N ALA A 76 2.22 3.56 6.24
CA ALA A 76 0.80 3.35 5.96
C ALA A 76 0.47 3.62 4.49
N LEU A 77 1.09 4.64 3.87
CA LEU A 77 0.91 4.91 2.44
C LEU A 77 1.47 3.76 1.59
N LYS A 78 2.66 3.25 1.91
CA LYS A 78 3.27 2.13 1.17
C LYS A 78 2.45 0.87 1.29
N GLU A 79 1.94 0.56 2.49
CA GLU A 79 1.04 -0.57 2.71
C GLU A 79 -0.26 -0.41 1.91
N LEU A 80 -0.87 0.78 1.93
CA LEU A 80 -2.06 1.10 1.14
C LEU A 80 -1.81 0.92 -0.37
N MET A 81 -0.72 1.51 -0.89
CA MET A 81 -0.40 1.40 -2.31
C MET A 81 -0.06 -0.04 -2.70
N ASN A 82 0.55 -0.82 -1.82
CA ASN A 82 0.80 -2.24 -2.08
C ASN A 82 -0.50 -3.07 -2.15
N GLU A 83 -1.52 -2.72 -1.35
CA GLU A 83 -2.83 -3.36 -1.44
C GLU A 83 -3.61 -2.93 -2.70
N VAL A 84 -3.59 -1.63 -3.03
CA VAL A 84 -4.36 -1.07 -4.15
C VAL A 84 -3.70 -1.34 -5.50
N GLU A 85 -2.42 -1.02 -5.65
CA GLU A 85 -1.63 -1.12 -6.89
C GLU A 85 -0.16 -1.47 -6.59
N PRO A 86 0.18 -2.74 -6.30
CA PRO A 86 1.52 -3.16 -5.90
C PRO A 86 2.57 -2.98 -6.99
N SER A 87 2.16 -2.92 -8.26
CA SER A 87 3.06 -2.66 -9.38
C SER A 87 3.44 -1.17 -9.48
N TYR A 88 2.77 -0.27 -8.76
CA TYR A 88 3.08 1.15 -8.77
C TYR A 88 4.22 1.49 -7.83
N MET A 89 5.26 2.12 -8.38
CA MET A 89 6.36 2.65 -7.59
C MET A 89 6.07 4.11 -7.24
N ILE A 90 5.97 4.41 -5.94
CA ILE A 90 5.76 5.79 -5.47
C ILE A 90 6.98 6.65 -5.87
N PRO A 91 6.79 7.74 -6.64
CA PRO A 91 7.87 8.63 -7.01
C PRO A 91 8.52 9.30 -5.80
N THR A 92 9.78 9.72 -5.98
CA THR A 92 10.54 10.37 -4.90
C THR A 92 9.98 11.75 -4.57
N ARG A 93 10.24 12.21 -3.37
CA ARG A 93 9.90 13.55 -2.89
C ARG A 93 10.40 14.64 -3.84
N ASN A 94 11.62 14.46 -4.37
CA ASN A 94 12.21 15.43 -5.30
C ASN A 94 11.40 15.53 -6.60
N TYR A 95 10.94 14.39 -7.13
CA TYR A 95 10.06 14.38 -8.30
C TYR A 95 8.73 15.10 -8.03
N PHE A 96 8.12 14.85 -6.86
CA PHE A 96 6.90 15.57 -6.46
C PHE A 96 7.14 17.08 -6.35
N ARG A 97 8.22 17.51 -5.69
CA ARG A 97 8.55 18.94 -5.52
C ARG A 97 8.84 19.64 -6.84
N ASP A 98 9.68 19.04 -7.67
CA ASP A 98 10.29 19.74 -8.80
C ASP A 98 9.47 19.63 -10.09
N VAL A 99 8.62 18.60 -10.22
CA VAL A 99 7.84 18.32 -11.43
C VAL A 99 6.34 18.37 -11.15
N VAL A 100 5.85 17.50 -10.26
CA VAL A 100 4.42 17.25 -10.12
C VAL A 100 3.69 18.44 -9.51
N ILE A 101 4.17 18.95 -8.38
CA ILE A 101 3.54 20.06 -7.66
C ILE A 101 3.61 21.35 -8.46
N LYS A 102 4.75 21.64 -9.12
CA LYS A 102 4.85 22.82 -10.01
C LYS A 102 3.78 22.78 -11.10
N LYS A 103 3.67 21.66 -11.80
CA LYS A 103 2.67 21.46 -12.85
C LYS A 103 1.23 21.61 -12.31
N GLN A 104 0.94 21.07 -11.13
CA GLN A 104 -0.40 21.17 -10.54
C GLN A 104 -0.74 22.58 -10.01
N CYS A 105 0.23 23.30 -9.46
CA CYS A 105 0.04 24.69 -9.02
C CYS A 105 -0.20 25.62 -10.21
N GLU A 106 0.46 25.38 -11.36
CA GLU A 106 0.19 26.07 -12.62
C GLU A 106 -1.24 25.80 -13.12
N GLU A 107 -1.73 24.57 -13.02
CA GLU A 107 -3.10 24.20 -13.41
C GLU A 107 -4.20 24.79 -12.50
N VAL A 108 -3.92 24.96 -11.20
CA VAL A 108 -4.91 25.41 -10.19
C VAL A 108 -4.80 26.92 -9.90
N GLY A 109 -3.78 27.61 -10.44
CA GLY A 109 -3.59 29.05 -10.25
C GLY A 109 -3.12 29.44 -8.84
N VAL A 110 -2.63 28.48 -8.04
CA VAL A 110 -2.16 28.72 -6.67
C VAL A 110 -0.65 29.00 -6.74
N GLN A 111 -0.26 30.27 -6.68
CA GLN A 111 1.13 30.68 -6.52
C GLN A 111 1.62 30.30 -5.11
N LEU A 112 2.58 29.39 -5.03
CA LEU A 112 3.34 29.16 -3.82
C LEU A 112 4.18 30.42 -3.54
N ARG A 113 3.81 31.18 -2.51
CA ARG A 113 4.66 32.27 -2.01
C ARG A 113 5.90 31.64 -1.36
N ASN A 114 7.07 32.03 -1.86
CA ASN A 114 8.38 31.69 -1.32
C ASN A 114 8.55 32.25 0.11
#